data_AF-A0AAU6LIX6-F1
#
_entry.id   AF-A0AAU6LIX6-F1
#
_cell.length_a   1.000
_cell.length_b   1.000
_cell.length_c   1.000
_cell.angle_alpha   90.00
_cell.angle_beta   90.00
_cell.angle_gamma   90.00
#
_symmetry.space_group_name_H-M   'P 1'
#
loop_
_entity.id
_entity.type
_entity.pdbx_description
1 polymer ?
#
loop_
_entity_poly.entity_id
_entity_poly.type
_entity_poly.pdbx_seq_one_letter_code
_entity_poly.pdbx_strand_id
1 'polypeptide(L)'
;MVNHAGTVHEVTSAVDMRNLPVPQNDMYEVIKQVSKDQEAYGSLNYGINQAMVADIHEAGQKHPEESLLQAGRTVGFLEQARTEAVGPAETAAWDEKWMFDTAIGYLPAYDAEVQAGFDFVVDKWLADEQKQIDQEYSDKRYEAYEKRNGQLMALTDEWMKQHDKDGGQYEYQTKVDEAAGAGAERAKGVTTPPSGAAE
;
A
#
# COMPACT_ATOMS: atom_id res chain seq x y z
N MET A 1 -10.75 10.95 0.50
CA MET A 1 -9.61 10.21 -0.10
C MET A 1 -9.99 8.84 -0.61
N VAL A 2 -10.89 8.12 0.04
CA VAL A 2 -11.52 6.88 -0.47
C VAL A 2 -11.96 7.01 -1.94
N ASN A 3 -12.70 8.09 -2.29
CA ASN A 3 -13.16 8.34 -3.67
C ASN A 3 -12.05 8.66 -4.69
N HIS A 4 -10.80 8.80 -4.22
CA HIS A 4 -9.62 9.07 -5.04
C HIS A 4 -8.57 7.96 -4.90
N ALA A 5 -8.93 6.79 -4.33
CA ALA A 5 -7.97 5.73 -4.09
C ALA A 5 -7.26 5.25 -5.35
N GLY A 6 -7.95 5.21 -6.50
CA GLY A 6 -7.32 4.93 -7.79
C GLY A 6 -6.27 5.99 -8.18
N THR A 7 -6.55 7.26 -7.96
CA THR A 7 -5.57 8.35 -8.18
C THR A 7 -4.39 8.26 -7.22
N VAL A 8 -4.64 7.91 -5.96
CA VAL A 8 -3.54 7.70 -5.01
C VAL A 8 -2.68 6.55 -5.49
N HIS A 9 -3.28 5.40 -5.81
CA HIS A 9 -2.59 4.23 -6.34
C HIS A 9 -1.76 4.56 -7.58
N GLU A 10 -2.35 5.24 -8.57
CA GLU A 10 -1.67 5.70 -9.79
C GLU A 10 -0.46 6.58 -9.47
N VAL A 11 -0.63 7.59 -8.61
CA VAL A 11 0.45 8.51 -8.26
C VAL A 11 1.56 7.81 -7.49
N THR A 12 1.22 6.93 -6.54
CA THR A 12 2.20 6.24 -5.69
C THR A 12 2.93 5.10 -6.41
N SER A 13 2.31 4.50 -7.42
CA SER A 13 2.93 3.43 -8.21
C SER A 13 3.79 3.96 -9.37
N ALA A 14 3.50 5.16 -9.87
CA ALA A 14 4.11 5.69 -11.08
C ALA A 14 5.65 5.77 -11.05
N VAL A 15 6.25 5.29 -12.14
CA VAL A 15 7.67 5.48 -12.45
C VAL A 15 7.89 6.76 -13.25
N ASP A 16 7.03 7.02 -14.23
CA ASP A 16 7.04 8.26 -15.03
C ASP A 16 6.22 9.35 -14.35
N MET A 17 6.90 10.39 -13.88
CA MET A 17 6.28 11.47 -13.12
C MET A 17 5.80 12.64 -13.98
N ARG A 18 6.02 12.62 -15.30
CA ARG A 18 5.84 13.80 -16.17
C ARG A 18 4.39 14.26 -16.31
N ASN A 19 3.43 13.33 -16.21
CA ASN A 19 2.01 13.58 -16.50
C ASN A 19 1.07 13.12 -15.38
N LEU A 20 1.54 13.14 -14.13
CA LEU A 20 0.72 12.72 -13.00
C LEU A 20 -0.41 13.72 -12.72
N PRO A 21 -1.59 13.24 -12.25
CA PRO A 21 -2.69 14.12 -11.87
C PRO A 21 -2.35 15.01 -10.67
N VAL A 22 -1.43 14.56 -9.80
CA VAL A 22 -0.87 15.30 -8.67
C VAL A 22 0.63 14.99 -8.56
N PRO A 23 1.51 15.97 -8.27
CA PRO A 23 2.92 15.70 -8.00
C PRO A 23 3.12 14.70 -6.86
N GLN A 24 4.07 13.76 -7.00
CA GLN A 24 4.31 12.73 -5.98
C GLN A 24 4.73 13.32 -4.62
N ASN A 25 5.47 14.43 -4.59
CA ASN A 25 5.85 15.10 -3.34
C ASN A 25 4.61 15.66 -2.61
N ASP A 26 3.65 16.22 -3.34
CA ASP A 26 2.42 16.74 -2.75
C ASP A 26 1.55 15.58 -2.23
N MET A 27 1.43 14.50 -3.02
CA MET A 27 0.74 13.29 -2.60
C MET A 27 1.37 12.67 -1.34
N TYR A 28 2.70 12.64 -1.30
CA TYR A 28 3.45 12.13 -0.16
C TYR A 28 3.14 12.91 1.13
N GLU A 29 3.14 14.24 1.07
CA GLU A 29 2.82 15.08 2.23
C GLU A 29 1.35 14.94 2.67
N VAL A 30 0.42 14.77 1.74
CA VAL A 30 -0.99 14.47 2.06
C VAL A 30 -1.11 13.13 2.76
N ILE A 31 -0.47 12.08 2.25
CA ILE A 31 -0.46 10.75 2.88
C ILE A 31 0.13 10.83 4.28
N LYS A 32 1.22 11.59 4.47
CA LYS A 32 1.82 11.80 5.80
C LYS A 32 0.87 12.46 6.77
N GLN A 33 0.18 13.52 6.36
CA GLN A 33 -0.78 14.21 7.22
C GLN A 33 -1.93 13.29 7.62
N VAL A 34 -2.47 12.54 6.65
CA VAL A 34 -3.56 11.59 6.91
C VAL A 34 -3.11 10.44 7.80
N SER A 35 -1.89 9.96 7.61
CA SER A 35 -1.31 8.89 8.40
C SER A 35 -1.20 9.21 9.89
N LYS A 36 -1.36 10.47 10.31
CA LYS A 36 -1.37 10.85 11.74
C LYS A 36 -2.73 10.63 12.40
N ASP A 37 -3.81 10.58 11.61
CA ASP A 37 -5.15 10.35 12.10
C ASP A 37 -5.58 8.91 11.83
N GLN A 38 -6.18 8.31 12.86
CA GLN A 38 -6.40 6.88 12.86
C GLN A 38 -7.47 6.42 11.86
N GLU A 39 -8.62 7.09 11.92
CA GLU A 39 -9.76 6.79 11.07
C GLU A 39 -9.44 7.12 9.60
N ALA A 40 -8.74 8.23 9.37
CA ALA A 40 -8.39 8.68 8.03
C ALA A 40 -7.36 7.75 7.36
N TYR A 41 -6.35 7.27 8.09
CA TYR A 41 -5.40 6.27 7.58
C TYR A 41 -6.07 4.94 7.26
N GLY A 42 -6.98 4.49 8.13
CA GLY A 42 -7.80 3.32 7.89
C GLY A 42 -8.60 3.40 6.59
N SER A 43 -9.34 4.49 6.45
CA SER A 43 -10.15 4.78 5.27
C SER A 43 -9.30 4.87 4.00
N LEU A 44 -8.11 5.49 4.08
CA LEU A 44 -7.17 5.55 2.97
C LEU A 44 -6.72 4.14 2.53
N ASN A 45 -6.25 3.32 3.48
CA ASN A 45 -5.74 1.99 3.17
C ASN A 45 -6.82 1.06 2.63
N TYR A 46 -8.05 1.13 3.17
CA TYR A 46 -9.17 0.36 2.67
C TYR A 46 -9.48 0.73 1.21
N GLY A 47 -9.55 2.03 0.89
CA GLY A 47 -9.75 2.48 -0.49
C GLY A 47 -8.61 2.04 -1.42
N ILE A 48 -7.34 2.19 -1.00
CA ILE A 48 -6.20 1.82 -1.84
C ILE A 48 -6.11 0.31 -2.06
N ASN A 49 -6.38 -0.50 -1.04
CA ASN A 49 -6.45 -1.96 -1.20
C ASN A 49 -7.48 -2.35 -2.25
N GLN A 50 -8.63 -1.68 -2.25
CA GLN A 50 -9.63 -1.92 -3.28
C GLN A 50 -9.14 -1.51 -4.66
N ALA A 51 -8.48 -0.34 -4.78
CA ALA A 51 -7.92 0.12 -6.05
C ALA A 51 -6.86 -0.84 -6.60
N MET A 52 -5.97 -1.37 -5.75
CA MET A 52 -4.95 -2.35 -6.16
C MET A 52 -5.57 -3.66 -6.62
N VAL A 53 -6.56 -4.19 -5.89
CA VAL A 53 -7.23 -5.44 -6.30
C VAL A 53 -8.07 -5.22 -7.57
N ALA A 54 -8.74 -4.08 -7.71
CA ALA A 54 -9.45 -3.74 -8.93
C ALA A 54 -8.50 -3.66 -10.14
N ASP A 55 -7.31 -3.06 -9.98
CA ASP A 55 -6.29 -3.04 -11.02
C ASP A 55 -5.77 -4.44 -11.33
N ILE A 56 -5.57 -5.32 -10.33
CA ILE A 56 -5.24 -6.74 -10.58
C ILE A 56 -6.31 -7.42 -11.45
N HIS A 57 -7.58 -7.10 -11.27
CA HIS A 57 -8.69 -7.74 -11.99
C HIS A 57 -9.09 -7.06 -13.31
N GLU A 58 -8.43 -5.96 -13.69
CA GLU A 58 -8.76 -5.20 -14.91
C GLU A 58 -8.71 -6.13 -16.15
N ALA A 59 -9.80 -6.13 -16.92
CA ALA A 59 -9.94 -7.03 -18.06
C ALA A 59 -9.04 -6.59 -19.23
N GLY A 60 -8.45 -7.57 -19.93
CA GLY A 60 -7.74 -7.32 -21.19
C GLY A 60 -6.33 -6.71 -21.03
N GLN A 61 -5.74 -6.82 -19.83
CA GLN A 61 -4.34 -6.45 -19.60
C GLN A 61 -3.39 -7.17 -20.57
N LYS A 62 -2.53 -6.38 -21.23
CA LYS A 62 -1.47 -6.93 -22.11
C LYS A 62 -0.24 -7.36 -21.33
N HIS A 63 0.02 -6.69 -20.20
CA HIS A 63 1.15 -6.92 -19.31
C HIS A 63 0.62 -7.01 -17.87
N PRO A 64 -0.08 -8.09 -17.51
CA PRO A 64 -0.77 -8.18 -16.21
C PRO A 64 0.18 -8.08 -15.02
N GLU A 65 1.45 -8.45 -15.18
CA GLU A 65 2.48 -8.29 -14.15
C GLU A 65 2.67 -6.83 -13.70
N GLU A 66 2.35 -5.85 -14.55
CA GLU A 66 2.44 -4.43 -14.19
C GLU A 66 1.53 -4.09 -13.01
N SER A 67 0.34 -4.68 -12.88
CA SER A 67 -0.57 -4.40 -11.75
C SER A 67 0.01 -4.89 -10.42
N LEU A 68 0.68 -6.05 -10.40
CA LEU A 68 1.39 -6.54 -9.21
C LEU A 68 2.56 -5.63 -8.82
N LEU A 69 3.37 -5.22 -9.79
CA LEU A 69 4.49 -4.31 -9.53
C LEU A 69 3.99 -2.94 -9.04
N GLN A 70 2.89 -2.42 -9.60
CA GLN A 70 2.29 -1.17 -9.17
C GLN A 70 1.71 -1.25 -7.76
N ALA A 71 1.08 -2.39 -7.41
CA ALA A 71 0.60 -2.66 -6.06
C ALA A 71 1.76 -2.67 -5.04
N GLY A 72 2.85 -3.39 -5.35
CA GLY A 72 4.05 -3.39 -4.53
C GLY A 72 4.60 -1.98 -4.29
N ARG A 73 4.81 -1.21 -5.37
CA ARG A 73 5.29 0.19 -5.27
C ARG A 73 4.40 1.07 -4.41
N THR A 74 3.08 0.91 -4.53
CA THR A 74 2.10 1.65 -3.73
C THR A 74 2.24 1.33 -2.25
N VAL A 75 2.30 0.04 -1.89
CA VAL A 75 2.47 -0.40 -0.49
C VAL A 75 3.74 0.19 0.11
N GLY A 76 4.88 0.08 -0.57
CA GLY A 76 6.15 0.61 -0.07
C GLY A 76 6.17 2.14 0.05
N PHE A 77 5.53 2.85 -0.87
CA PHE A 77 5.40 4.31 -0.81
C PHE A 77 4.58 4.75 0.41
N LEU A 78 3.44 4.08 0.66
CA LEU A 78 2.58 4.36 1.81
C LEU A 78 3.26 4.02 3.14
N GLU A 79 3.98 2.90 3.20
CA GLU A 79 4.71 2.48 4.39
C GLU A 79 5.79 3.49 4.78
N GLN A 80 6.54 4.00 3.79
CA GLN A 80 7.54 5.04 4.02
C GLN A 80 6.88 6.34 4.53
N ALA A 81 5.77 6.75 3.90
CA ALA A 81 5.02 7.94 4.32
C ALA A 81 4.50 7.81 5.75
N ARG A 82 3.95 6.65 6.12
CA ARG A 82 3.49 6.36 7.48
C ARG A 82 4.64 6.40 8.47
N THR A 83 5.76 5.76 8.14
CA THR A 83 6.96 5.75 8.99
C THR A 83 7.49 7.17 9.25
N GLU A 84 7.48 8.05 8.26
CA GLU A 84 7.86 9.46 8.46
C GLU A 84 6.80 10.29 9.21
N ALA A 85 5.52 9.96 9.08
CA ALA A 85 4.44 10.72 9.70
C ALA A 85 4.40 10.58 11.22
N VAL A 86 4.61 9.37 11.72
CA VAL A 86 4.40 9.02 13.14
C VAL A 86 5.63 8.41 13.81
N GLY A 87 6.76 8.36 13.11
CA GLY A 87 7.99 7.78 13.61
C GLY A 87 8.05 6.26 13.46
N PRO A 88 9.04 5.62 14.10
CA PRO A 88 9.15 4.16 14.12
C PRO A 88 7.87 3.49 14.60
N ALA A 89 7.72 2.20 14.28
CA ALA A 89 6.57 1.39 14.69
C ALA A 89 6.22 1.57 16.18
N GLU A 90 7.27 1.63 17.02
CA GLU A 90 7.31 1.86 18.47
C GLU A 90 6.52 3.10 18.98
N THR A 91 6.27 4.07 18.11
CA THR A 91 5.51 5.31 18.42
C THR A 91 4.23 5.44 17.60
N ALA A 92 4.02 4.51 16.67
CA ALA A 92 2.92 4.48 15.72
C ALA A 92 1.76 3.59 16.18
N ALA A 93 2.01 2.70 17.15
CA ALA A 93 0.97 1.85 17.73
C ALA A 93 -0.13 2.71 18.33
N TRP A 94 -1.36 2.46 17.90
CA TRP A 94 -2.52 3.12 18.45
C TRP A 94 -2.96 2.36 19.70
N ASP A 95 -3.20 3.11 20.79
CA ASP A 95 -3.51 2.56 22.12
C ASP A 95 -4.76 1.65 22.15
N GLU A 96 -5.59 1.69 21.10
CA GLU A 96 -6.81 0.88 20.99
C GLU A 96 -6.66 -0.22 19.93
N LYS A 97 -6.41 -1.44 20.41
CA LYS A 97 -6.78 -2.68 19.70
C LYS A 97 -8.30 -2.66 19.51
N TRP A 98 -8.81 -2.25 18.35
CA TRP A 98 -9.88 -2.99 17.67
C TRP A 98 -10.43 -2.33 16.39
N MET A 99 -10.74 -3.24 15.46
CA MET A 99 -11.92 -3.31 14.58
C MET A 99 -12.21 -2.09 13.72
N PHE A 100 -11.69 -2.13 12.48
CA PHE A 100 -12.27 -1.40 11.37
C PHE A 100 -13.70 -1.92 11.11
N ASP A 101 -14.66 -1.42 11.89
CA ASP A 101 -16.09 -1.46 11.56
C ASP A 101 -16.38 -0.40 10.47
N THR A 102 -15.45 -0.26 9.52
CA THR A 102 -15.50 0.79 8.50
C THR A 102 -16.44 0.34 7.41
N ALA A 103 -17.72 0.61 7.61
CA ALA A 103 -18.71 0.58 6.55
C ALA A 103 -18.38 1.67 5.52
N ILE A 104 -17.51 1.37 4.55
CA ILE A 104 -17.23 2.29 3.45
C ILE A 104 -18.34 2.15 2.39
N GLY A 105 -19.50 2.72 2.69
CA GLY A 105 -20.65 2.76 1.78
C GLY A 105 -20.46 3.63 0.52
N TYR A 106 -19.23 4.09 0.25
CA TYR A 106 -18.89 4.96 -0.89
C TYR A 106 -17.98 4.31 -1.93
N LEU A 107 -17.55 3.07 -1.70
CA LEU A 107 -16.76 2.37 -2.70
C LEU A 107 -17.64 1.92 -3.86
N PRO A 108 -17.13 1.94 -5.10
CA PRO A 108 -17.83 1.36 -6.23
C PRO A 108 -18.22 -0.08 -5.91
N ALA A 109 -19.43 -0.49 -6.29
CA ALA A 109 -19.81 -1.89 -6.24
C ALA A 109 -19.00 -2.63 -7.31
N TYR A 110 -18.05 -3.47 -6.88
CA TYR A 110 -17.32 -4.37 -7.76
C TYR A 110 -18.03 -5.71 -7.87
N ASP A 111 -17.60 -6.55 -8.81
CA ASP A 111 -18.05 -7.94 -8.86
C ASP A 111 -17.58 -8.74 -7.63
N ALA A 112 -18.16 -9.92 -7.46
CA ALA A 112 -17.93 -10.76 -6.29
C ALA A 112 -16.48 -11.26 -6.17
N GLU A 113 -15.75 -11.37 -7.29
CA GLU A 113 -14.38 -11.88 -7.27
C GLU A 113 -13.40 -10.80 -6.81
N VAL A 114 -13.54 -9.58 -7.34
CA VAL A 114 -12.80 -8.40 -6.88
C VAL A 114 -13.06 -8.14 -5.40
N GLN A 115 -14.33 -8.22 -4.96
CA GLN A 115 -14.67 -8.03 -3.55
C GLN A 115 -14.01 -9.07 -2.65
N ALA A 116 -14.00 -10.35 -3.06
CA ALA A 116 -13.38 -11.41 -2.27
C ALA A 116 -11.85 -11.26 -2.18
N GLY A 117 -11.18 -10.88 -3.27
CA GLY A 117 -9.74 -10.58 -3.27
C GLY A 117 -9.43 -9.38 -2.38
N PHE A 118 -10.27 -8.35 -2.45
CA PHE A 118 -10.17 -7.16 -1.62
C PHE A 118 -10.29 -7.48 -0.13
N ASP A 119 -11.33 -8.23 0.27
CA ASP A 119 -11.54 -8.63 1.67
C ASP A 119 -10.34 -9.44 2.18
N PHE A 120 -9.81 -10.36 1.37
CA PHE A 120 -8.63 -11.15 1.71
C PHE A 120 -7.36 -10.30 1.91
N VAL A 121 -7.10 -9.34 1.02
CA VAL A 121 -5.94 -8.44 1.13
C VAL A 121 -6.07 -7.53 2.35
N VAL A 122 -7.27 -7.01 2.63
CA VAL A 122 -7.53 -6.19 3.82
C VAL A 122 -7.31 -7.00 5.09
N ASP A 123 -7.85 -8.21 5.19
CA ASP A 123 -7.64 -9.08 6.36
C ASP A 123 -6.15 -9.29 6.67
N LYS A 124 -5.33 -9.46 5.64
CA LYS A 124 -3.87 -9.62 5.79
C LYS A 124 -3.17 -8.34 6.18
N TRP A 125 -3.55 -7.21 5.59
CA TRP A 125 -3.08 -5.91 6.03
C TRP A 125 -3.42 -5.64 7.51
N LEU A 126 -4.65 -5.92 7.93
CA LEU A 126 -5.07 -5.76 9.32
C LEU A 126 -4.30 -6.67 10.28
N ALA A 127 -4.04 -7.92 9.87
CA ALA A 127 -3.22 -8.84 10.64
C ALA A 127 -1.77 -8.32 10.79
N ASP A 128 -1.20 -7.72 9.74
CA ASP A 128 0.13 -7.12 9.80
C ASP A 128 0.17 -5.92 10.76
N GLU A 129 -0.81 -5.01 10.68
CA GLU A 129 -0.92 -3.86 11.61
C GLU A 129 -1.11 -4.34 13.06
N GLN A 130 -1.89 -5.39 13.28
CA GLN A 130 -2.09 -5.96 14.62
C GLN A 130 -0.82 -6.62 15.17
N LYS A 131 -0.10 -7.37 14.31
CA LYS A 131 1.18 -8.00 14.67
C LYS A 131 2.21 -6.96 15.06
N GLN A 132 2.24 -5.82 14.39
CA GLN A 132 3.12 -4.70 14.74
C GLN A 132 2.83 -4.17 16.16
N ILE A 133 1.57 -3.97 16.52
CA ILE A 133 1.16 -3.55 17.87
C ILE A 133 1.56 -4.60 18.93
N ASP A 134 1.46 -5.90 18.59
CA ASP A 134 1.75 -6.98 19.53
C ASP A 134 3.26 -7.24 19.72
N GLN A 135 4.06 -7.07 18.67
CA GLN A 135 5.51 -7.31 18.68
C GLN A 135 6.32 -6.22 19.40
N GLU A 136 5.72 -5.05 19.63
CA GLU A 136 6.28 -3.94 20.43
C GLU A 136 6.72 -4.35 21.85
N TYR A 137 6.35 -5.56 22.29
CA TYR A 137 6.80 -6.15 23.56
C TYR A 137 8.05 -7.04 23.49
N SER A 138 8.66 -7.34 22.32
CA SER A 138 9.74 -8.35 22.30
C SER A 138 11.02 -8.21 21.45
N ASP A 139 11.21 -7.44 20.36
CA ASP A 139 12.58 -7.30 19.78
C ASP A 139 12.76 -6.29 18.60
N LYS A 140 13.58 -5.24 18.80
CA LYS A 140 13.75 -4.05 17.93
C LYS A 140 14.51 -4.22 16.59
N ARG A 141 14.86 -5.43 16.12
CA ARG A 141 15.75 -5.59 14.93
C ARG A 141 15.14 -6.29 13.73
N TYR A 142 13.97 -6.91 13.86
CA TYR A 142 13.26 -7.59 12.78
C TYR A 142 12.12 -6.73 12.16
N GLU A 143 11.83 -5.58 12.76
CA GLU A 143 10.56 -4.85 12.62
C GLU A 143 10.39 -4.00 11.35
N ALA A 144 11.44 -3.83 10.52
CA ALA A 144 11.32 -3.06 9.28
C ALA A 144 10.94 -3.91 8.06
N TYR A 145 11.22 -5.22 8.08
CA TYR A 145 10.99 -6.12 6.93
C TYR A 145 9.62 -6.82 6.98
N GLU A 146 8.92 -6.84 8.11
CA GLU A 146 7.65 -7.56 8.26
C GLU A 146 6.37 -6.70 8.18
N LYS A 147 6.47 -5.36 8.19
CA LYS A 147 5.31 -4.49 8.50
C LYS A 147 4.13 -4.61 7.56
N ARG A 148 4.38 -4.98 6.30
CA ARG A 148 3.37 -5.10 5.23
C ARG A 148 3.52 -6.39 4.43
N ASN A 149 4.31 -7.34 4.94
CA ASN A 149 4.66 -8.54 4.19
C ASN A 149 3.43 -9.43 3.96
N GLY A 150 2.56 -9.61 4.96
CA GLY A 150 1.32 -10.36 4.80
C GLY A 150 0.42 -9.76 3.72
N GLN A 151 0.29 -8.44 3.66
CA GLN A 151 -0.43 -7.74 2.59
C GLN A 151 0.19 -7.97 1.20
N LEU A 152 1.52 -7.86 1.08
CA LEU A 152 2.24 -8.11 -0.18
C LEU A 152 2.07 -9.56 -0.66
N MET A 153 2.11 -10.53 0.26
CA MET A 153 1.84 -11.93 -0.07
C MET A 153 0.39 -12.13 -0.51
N ALA A 154 -0.57 -11.46 0.14
CA ALA A 154 -1.98 -11.53 -0.25
C ALA A 154 -2.24 -10.96 -1.65
N LEU A 155 -1.62 -9.82 -1.98
CA LEU A 155 -1.68 -9.22 -3.31
C LEU A 155 -1.05 -10.14 -4.36
N THR A 156 0.04 -10.82 -4.02
CA THR A 156 0.68 -11.80 -4.89
C THR A 156 -0.22 -13.01 -5.14
N ASP A 157 -0.81 -13.57 -4.08
CA ASP A 157 -1.70 -14.72 -4.18
C ASP A 157 -2.95 -14.38 -5.01
N GLU A 158 -3.53 -13.18 -4.82
CA GLU A 158 -4.67 -12.73 -5.62
C GLU A 158 -4.30 -12.51 -7.08
N TRP A 159 -3.13 -11.92 -7.35
CA TRP A 159 -2.64 -11.76 -8.72
C TRP A 159 -2.39 -13.10 -9.41
N MET A 160 -1.76 -14.05 -8.73
CA MET A 160 -1.52 -15.40 -9.27
C MET A 160 -2.82 -16.15 -9.53
N LYS A 161 -3.78 -16.05 -8.61
CA LYS A 161 -5.12 -16.61 -8.80
C LYS A 161 -5.78 -16.10 -10.07
N GLN A 162 -5.59 -14.84 -10.43
CA GLN A 162 -6.18 -14.25 -11.62
C GLN A 162 -5.38 -14.54 -12.91
N HIS A 163 -4.06 -14.43 -12.86
CA HIS A 163 -3.23 -14.35 -14.07
C HIS A 163 -2.29 -15.53 -14.30
N ASP A 164 -1.83 -16.21 -13.24
CA ASP A 164 -0.81 -17.26 -13.35
C ASP A 164 -0.90 -18.28 -12.21
N LYS A 165 -1.93 -19.14 -12.24
CA LYS A 165 -2.22 -20.13 -11.20
C LYS A 165 -1.13 -21.19 -11.04
N ASP A 166 -0.37 -21.45 -12.08
CA ASP A 166 0.68 -22.48 -12.13
C ASP A 166 2.09 -21.86 -12.06
N GLY A 167 2.18 -20.54 -11.89
CA GLY A 167 3.42 -19.77 -11.85
C GLY A 167 4.28 -20.05 -10.62
N GLY A 168 5.55 -19.65 -10.70
CA GLY A 168 6.49 -19.76 -9.58
C GLY A 168 6.18 -18.74 -8.49
N GLN A 169 5.48 -19.15 -7.42
CA GLN A 169 5.08 -18.25 -6.33
C GLN A 169 6.25 -17.40 -5.79
N TYR A 170 7.42 -18.02 -5.59
CA TYR A 170 8.62 -17.33 -5.10
C TYR A 170 9.11 -16.20 -6.03
N GLU A 171 8.94 -16.36 -7.35
CA GLU A 171 9.34 -15.33 -8.32
C GLU A 171 8.50 -14.07 -8.13
N TYR A 172 7.17 -14.21 -8.07
CA TYR A 172 6.26 -13.08 -7.91
C TYR A 172 6.35 -12.44 -6.53
N GLN A 173 6.59 -13.24 -5.48
CA GLN A 173 6.87 -12.73 -4.14
C GLN A 173 8.14 -11.86 -4.12
N THR A 174 9.21 -12.30 -4.81
CA THR A 174 10.45 -11.51 -4.92
C THR A 174 10.21 -10.22 -5.68
N LYS A 175 9.50 -10.28 -6.81
CA LYS A 175 9.20 -9.10 -7.64
C LYS A 175 8.36 -8.05 -6.89
N VAL A 176 7.34 -8.48 -6.15
CA VAL A 176 6.49 -7.54 -5.40
C VAL A 176 7.27 -6.89 -4.24
N ASP A 177 8.15 -7.65 -3.58
CA ASP A 177 9.02 -7.14 -2.51
C ASP A 177 10.03 -6.11 -3.04
N GLU A 178 10.69 -6.41 -4.16
CA GLU A 178 11.58 -5.47 -4.85
C GLU A 178 10.82 -4.20 -5.29
N ALA A 179 9.59 -4.36 -5.80
CA ALA A 179 8.74 -3.26 -6.18
C ALA A 179 8.34 -2.39 -4.99
N ALA A 180 8.03 -3.00 -3.83
CA ALA A 180 7.77 -2.29 -2.58
C ALA A 180 8.99 -1.51 -2.11
N GLY A 181 10.18 -2.13 -2.12
CA GLY A 181 11.44 -1.43 -1.84
C GLY A 181 11.64 -0.22 -2.76
N ALA A 182 11.39 -0.37 -4.07
CA ALA A 182 11.50 0.72 -5.02
C ALA A 182 10.46 1.84 -4.80
N GLY A 183 9.27 1.51 -4.30
CA GLY A 183 8.24 2.46 -3.87
C GLY A 183 8.67 3.27 -2.65
N ALA A 184 9.23 2.59 -1.63
CA ALA A 184 9.75 3.23 -0.43
C ALA A 184 10.94 4.17 -0.74
N GLU A 185 11.88 3.74 -1.59
CA GLU A 185 12.98 4.60 -2.04
C GLU A 185 12.48 5.81 -2.86
N ARG A 186 11.43 5.63 -3.67
CA ARG A 186 10.81 6.75 -4.38
C ARG A 186 10.21 7.76 -3.42
N ALA A 187 9.49 7.30 -2.40
CA ALA A 187 8.94 8.14 -1.34
C ALA A 187 10.04 8.98 -0.64
N LYS A 188 11.17 8.38 -0.28
CA LYS A 188 12.34 9.10 0.27
C LYS A 188 12.93 10.12 -0.72
N GLY A 189 12.92 9.79 -2.01
CA GLY A 189 13.47 10.66 -3.04
C GLY A 189 12.64 11.94 -3.25
N VAL A 190 11.31 11.86 -3.13
CA VAL A 190 10.42 13.02 -3.38
C VAL A 190 10.33 13.99 -2.19
N THR A 191 10.83 13.62 -1.01
CA THR A 191 10.88 14.49 0.17
C THR A 191 12.11 15.40 0.20
N THR A 192 13.13 15.06 -0.56
CA THR A 192 14.36 15.85 -0.61
C THR A 192 14.18 16.93 -1.67
N PRO A 193 14.10 18.24 -1.33
CA PRO A 193 14.10 19.27 -2.36
C PRO A 193 15.39 19.14 -3.18
N PRO A 194 15.36 19.38 -4.50
CA PRO A 194 16.57 19.40 -5.29
C PRO A 194 17.55 20.39 -4.65
N SER A 195 18.71 19.90 -4.21
CA SER A 195 19.77 20.74 -3.68
C SER A 195 20.21 21.72 -4.76
N GLY A 196 19.63 22.93 -4.76
CA GLY A 196 19.89 23.90 -5.82
C GLY A 196 18.93 25.08 -5.95
N ALA A 197 17.81 25.14 -5.22
CA ALA A 197 16.98 26.35 -5.18
C ALA A 197 17.26 27.14 -3.89
N ALA A 198 18.43 27.79 -3.86
CA ALA A 198 18.64 28.97 -3.04
C ALA A 198 18.19 30.19 -3.84
N GLU A 199 17.23 30.95 -3.31
CA GLU A 199 17.14 32.40 -3.54
C GLU A 199 17.43 33.11 -2.21
#